data_AF-A0A9P6K8Z9-F1
#
_entry.id   AF-A0A9P6K8Z9-F1
#
_cell.length_a   1.000
_cell.length_b   1.000
_cell.length_c   1.000
_cell.angle_alpha   90.00
_cell.angle_beta   90.00
_cell.angle_gamma   90.00
#
_symmetry.space_group_name_H-M   'P 1'
#
loop_
_entity.id
_entity.type
_entity.pdbx_description
1 polymer ?
#
loop_
_entity_poly.entity_id
_entity_poly.type
_entity_poly.pdbx_seq_one_letter_code
_entity_poly.pdbx_strand_id
1 'polypeptide(L)'
;MEHNKRTLQERRIELLVKEEEARISQDPLEIMYREDLEEIEKCLEQKTIASMEELALKAGARWTERGERSNQYFFQAIKQRRVKRLISSLRHPTDGLTYKSPEDIGNHARDFYQELYSPEDVDGTASQLLLETLRGRPKVKEEDNEKLLDRLKMEELFTLADYTP
;
A
#
# COMPACT_ATOMS: atom_id res chain seq x y z
N MET A 1 7.19 -26.77 -1.50
CA MET A 1 5.85 -26.94 -0.91
C MET A 1 5.77 -26.13 0.36
N GLU A 2 5.15 -24.96 0.34
CA GLU A 2 4.91 -24.18 1.56
C GLU A 2 3.93 -24.94 2.46
N HIS A 3 4.46 -25.63 3.48
CA HIS A 3 3.60 -26.26 4.47
C HIS A 3 2.98 -25.17 5.35
N ASN A 4 1.65 -25.16 5.42
CA ASN A 4 0.90 -24.26 6.28
C ASN A 4 1.20 -24.61 7.76
N LYS A 5 1.23 -23.62 8.65
CA LYS A 5 1.49 -23.83 10.09
C LYS A 5 0.56 -24.91 10.68
N ARG A 6 -0.68 -24.99 10.19
CA ARG A 6 -1.64 -26.02 10.59
C ARG A 6 -1.21 -27.44 10.21
N THR A 7 -0.74 -27.64 8.98
CA THR A 7 -0.31 -28.98 8.51
C THR A 7 0.95 -29.44 9.23
N LEU A 8 1.86 -28.51 9.58
CA LEU A 8 3.03 -28.80 10.42
C LEU A 8 2.64 -29.19 11.85
N GLN A 9 1.61 -28.56 12.43
CA GLN A 9 1.10 -28.94 13.76
C GLN A 9 0.43 -30.32 13.75
N GLU A 10 -0.37 -30.61 12.73
CA GLU A 10 -0.97 -31.94 12.53
C GLU A 10 0.13 -32.99 12.40
N ARG A 11 1.16 -32.74 11.58
CA ARG A 11 2.30 -33.65 11.44
C ARG A 11 3.12 -33.82 12.72
N ARG A 12 3.31 -32.74 13.52
CA ARG A 12 3.97 -32.82 14.82
C ARG A 12 3.25 -33.78 15.76
N ILE A 13 1.91 -33.69 15.82
CA ILE A 13 1.09 -34.58 16.65
C ILE A 13 1.23 -36.03 16.18
N GLU A 14 1.17 -36.27 14.87
CA GLU A 14 1.37 -37.62 14.30
C GLU A 14 2.73 -38.21 14.66
N LEU A 15 3.81 -37.42 14.57
CA LEU A 15 5.16 -37.89 14.90
C LEU A 15 5.35 -38.13 16.39
N LEU A 16 4.77 -37.29 17.25
CA LEU A 16 4.77 -37.52 18.71
C LEU A 16 4.12 -38.86 19.07
N VAL A 17 3.00 -39.20 18.41
CA VAL A 17 2.33 -40.49 18.62
C VAL A 17 3.22 -41.64 18.14
N LYS A 18 3.85 -41.51 16.96
CA LYS A 18 4.74 -42.55 16.41
C LYS A 18 6.02 -42.75 17.20
N GLU A 19 6.61 -41.67 17.72
CA GLU A 19 7.78 -41.73 18.60
C GLU A 19 7.43 -42.47 19.89
N GLU A 20 6.30 -42.16 20.51
CA GLU A 20 5.81 -42.83 21.72
C GLU A 20 5.53 -44.32 21.48
N GLU A 21 4.87 -44.67 20.37
CA GLU A 21 4.62 -46.06 19.98
C GLU A 21 5.94 -46.82 19.76
N ALA A 22 6.89 -46.23 19.03
CA ALA A 22 8.21 -46.80 18.77
C ALA A 22 9.02 -47.01 20.06
N ARG A 23 8.95 -46.06 21.00
CA ARG A 23 9.62 -46.15 22.29
C ARG A 23 9.06 -47.28 23.16
N ILE A 24 7.73 -47.47 23.15
CA ILE A 24 7.07 -48.55 23.88
C ILE A 24 7.42 -49.91 23.27
N SER A 25 7.49 -50.01 21.94
CA SER A 25 7.85 -51.24 21.24
C SER A 25 9.36 -51.50 21.13
N GLN A 26 10.21 -50.60 21.64
CA GLN A 26 11.68 -50.63 21.46
C GLN A 26 12.10 -50.75 19.99
N ASP A 27 11.40 -50.02 19.11
CA ASP A 27 11.66 -50.00 17.67
C ASP A 27 12.86 -49.09 17.35
N PRO A 28 13.88 -49.58 16.61
CA PRO A 28 15.01 -48.76 16.15
C PRO A 28 14.61 -47.49 15.37
N LEU A 29 13.40 -47.43 14.81
CA LEU A 29 12.86 -46.25 14.12
C LEU A 29 12.60 -45.04 15.06
N GLU A 30 12.64 -45.22 16.38
CA GLU A 30 12.47 -44.12 17.36
C GLU A 30 13.41 -42.93 17.09
N ILE A 31 14.67 -43.20 16.73
CA ILE A 31 15.68 -42.17 16.47
C ILE A 31 15.28 -41.29 15.28
N MET A 32 14.77 -41.91 14.21
CA MET A 32 14.33 -41.19 13.01
C MET A 32 13.10 -40.32 13.30
N TYR A 33 12.13 -40.82 14.07
CA TYR A 33 10.96 -40.02 14.44
C TYR A 33 11.33 -38.82 15.32
N ARG A 34 12.35 -38.95 16.17
CA ARG A 34 12.88 -37.85 16.98
C ARG A 34 13.56 -36.79 16.12
N GLU A 35 14.41 -37.20 15.17
CA GLU A 35 15.07 -36.28 14.23
C GLU A 35 14.03 -35.52 13.38
N ASP A 36 13.04 -36.22 12.82
CA ASP A 36 11.94 -35.59 12.08
C ASP A 36 11.15 -34.60 12.95
N LEU A 37 10.97 -34.89 14.24
CA LEU A 37 10.26 -34.04 15.18
C LEU A 37 11.06 -32.76 15.47
N GLU A 38 12.37 -32.86 15.69
CA GLU A 38 13.26 -31.71 15.87
C GLU A 38 13.23 -30.77 14.65
N GLU A 39 13.23 -31.33 13.43
CA GLU A 39 13.10 -30.54 12.20
C GLU A 39 11.77 -29.78 12.12
N ILE A 40 10.66 -30.45 12.47
CA ILE A 40 9.33 -29.82 12.45
C ILE A 40 9.22 -28.74 13.53
N GLU A 41 9.75 -28.96 14.72
CA GLU A 41 9.74 -27.96 15.79
C GLU A 41 10.52 -26.71 15.40
N LYS A 42 11.69 -26.88 14.80
CA LYS A 42 12.49 -25.78 14.25
C LYS A 42 11.73 -25.02 13.16
N CYS A 43 11.05 -25.72 12.26
CA CYS A 43 10.26 -25.10 11.20
C CYS A 43 9.05 -24.31 11.75
N LEU A 44 8.39 -24.84 12.78
CA LEU A 44 7.31 -24.17 13.49
C LEU A 44 7.80 -22.91 14.20
N GLU A 45 8.95 -22.99 14.88
CA GLU A 45 9.55 -21.85 15.57
C GLU A 45 9.88 -20.72 14.58
N GLN A 46 10.54 -21.03 13.46
CA GLN A 46 10.83 -20.06 12.39
C GLN A 46 9.56 -19.36 11.89
N LYS A 47 8.49 -20.12 11.62
CA LYS A 47 7.21 -19.55 11.20
C LYS A 47 6.56 -18.69 12.28
N THR A 48 6.71 -19.05 13.56
CA THR A 48 6.20 -18.21 14.65
C THR A 48 6.94 -16.89 14.73
N ILE A 49 8.28 -16.90 14.64
CA ILE A 49 9.11 -15.69 14.67
C ILE A 49 8.75 -14.75 13.52
N ALA A 50 8.70 -15.27 12.29
CA ALA A 50 8.33 -14.47 11.11
C ALA A 50 6.93 -13.82 11.27
N SER A 51 5.96 -14.57 11.79
CA SER A 51 4.63 -14.02 12.06
C SER A 51 4.64 -12.95 13.16
N MET A 52 5.52 -13.06 14.17
CA MET A 52 5.65 -12.05 15.22
C MET A 52 6.28 -10.76 14.70
N GLU A 53 7.31 -10.86 13.88
CA GLU A 53 7.95 -9.69 13.25
C GLU A 53 6.94 -8.90 12.40
N GLU A 54 6.09 -9.60 11.65
CA GLU A 54 5.00 -8.98 10.88
C GLU A 54 3.99 -8.25 11.80
N LEU A 55 3.59 -8.87 12.92
CA LEU A 55 2.69 -8.26 13.89
C LEU A 55 3.31 -7.05 14.60
N ALA A 56 4.59 -7.14 14.99
CA ALA A 56 5.33 -6.05 15.61
C ALA A 56 5.43 -4.86 14.66
N LEU A 57 5.70 -5.10 13.38
CA LEU A 57 5.75 -4.07 12.34
C LEU A 57 4.38 -3.41 12.15
N LYS A 58 3.29 -4.19 12.07
CA LYS A 58 1.92 -3.65 11.98
C LYS A 58 1.51 -2.86 13.22
N ALA A 59 1.89 -3.33 14.40
CA ALA A 59 1.71 -2.63 15.67
C ALA A 59 2.67 -1.44 15.82
N GLY A 60 3.64 -1.29 14.90
CA GLY A 60 4.83 -0.44 14.94
C GLY A 60 5.43 -0.31 16.33
N ALA A 61 5.67 -1.47 16.93
CA ALA A 61 6.53 -1.60 18.08
C ALA A 61 7.98 -1.44 17.61
N ARG A 62 8.71 -0.52 18.25
CA ARG A 62 10.12 -0.28 17.96
C ARG A 62 11.05 -1.26 18.68
N TRP A 63 10.59 -1.75 19.82
CA TRP A 63 11.32 -2.66 20.70
C TRP A 63 10.39 -3.83 21.01
N THR A 64 10.88 -5.04 20.78
CA THR A 64 10.23 -6.30 21.14
C THR A 64 11.25 -7.16 21.84
N GLU A 65 10.86 -7.83 22.92
CA GLU A 65 11.78 -8.69 23.63
C GLU A 65 12.03 -9.98 22.84
N ARG A 66 13.25 -10.52 22.94
CA ARG A 66 13.61 -11.76 22.26
C ARG A 66 12.80 -12.92 22.87
N GLY A 67 12.02 -13.59 22.04
CA GLY A 67 11.14 -14.68 22.48
C GLY A 67 9.73 -14.23 22.89
N GLU A 68 9.41 -12.94 22.77
CA GLU A 68 8.07 -12.44 23.00
C GLU A 68 7.08 -13.06 21.99
N ARG A 69 5.99 -13.63 22.49
CA ARG A 69 4.92 -14.23 21.68
C ARG A 69 3.80 -13.21 21.45
N SER A 70 2.95 -13.46 20.44
CA SER A 70 1.83 -12.57 20.07
C SER A 70 0.94 -12.30 21.28
N ASN A 71 1.13 -11.14 21.88
CA ASN A 71 0.37 -10.71 23.04
C ASN A 71 -0.90 -9.98 22.59
N GLN A 72 -1.87 -9.89 23.50
CA GLN A 72 -3.10 -9.14 23.28
C GLN A 72 -2.81 -7.66 22.94
N TYR A 73 -1.69 -7.13 23.43
CA TYR A 73 -1.25 -5.76 23.18
C TYR A 73 -0.98 -5.47 21.69
N PHE A 74 -0.26 -6.33 20.96
CA PHE A 74 0.01 -6.12 19.52
C PHE A 74 -1.29 -6.04 18.73
N PHE A 75 -2.24 -6.95 18.98
CA PHE A 75 -3.53 -6.93 18.30
C PHE A 75 -4.34 -5.68 18.64
N GLN A 76 -4.34 -5.25 19.91
CA GLN A 76 -5.00 -4.01 20.32
C GLN A 76 -4.34 -2.78 19.68
N ALA A 77 -3.01 -2.70 19.67
CA ALA A 77 -2.26 -1.61 19.05
C ALA A 77 -2.54 -1.52 17.54
N ILE A 78 -2.54 -2.65 16.83
CA ILE A 78 -2.90 -2.73 15.40
C ILE A 78 -4.34 -2.23 15.21
N LYS A 79 -5.29 -2.70 16.03
CA LYS A 79 -6.70 -2.29 15.94
C LYS A 79 -6.86 -0.78 16.15
N GLN A 80 -6.22 -0.23 17.18
CA GLN A 80 -6.27 1.21 17.47
C GLN A 80 -5.66 2.04 16.36
N ARG A 81 -4.50 1.63 15.82
CA ARG A 81 -3.86 2.32 14.69
C ARG A 81 -4.72 2.27 13.43
N ARG A 82 -5.37 1.14 13.15
CA ARG A 82 -6.31 1.01 12.03
C ARG A 82 -7.45 2.01 12.17
N VAL A 83 -8.06 2.12 13.35
CA VAL A 83 -9.13 3.10 13.61
C VAL A 83 -8.63 4.54 13.42
N LYS A 84 -7.43 4.88 13.93
CA LYS A 84 -6.86 6.23 13.79
C LYS A 84 -6.49 6.62 12.35
N ARG A 85 -6.17 5.65 11.49
CA ARG A 85 -5.82 5.88 10.08
C ARG A 85 -7.03 6.01 9.16
N LEU A 86 -8.21 5.60 9.62
CA LEU A 86 -9.43 5.71 8.84
C LEU A 86 -9.99 7.13 8.93
N ILE A 87 -10.59 7.58 7.82
CA ILE A 87 -11.41 8.79 7.83
C ILE A 87 -12.67 8.45 8.62
N SER A 88 -12.82 9.04 9.81
CA SER A 88 -13.95 8.79 10.71
C SER A 88 -15.21 9.56 10.34
N SER A 89 -15.04 10.68 9.62
CA SER A 89 -16.16 11.45 9.09
C SER A 89 -15.72 12.30 7.89
N LEU A 90 -16.64 12.50 6.95
CA LEU A 90 -16.44 13.35 5.77
C LEU A 90 -17.62 14.32 5.67
N ARG A 91 -17.35 15.61 5.44
CA ARG A 91 -18.38 16.65 5.30
C ARG A 91 -18.54 17.05 3.84
N HIS A 92 -19.77 17.03 3.34
CA HIS A 92 -20.11 17.47 1.99
C HIS A 92 -19.86 18.99 1.85
N PRO A 93 -19.16 19.44 0.79
CA PRO A 93 -18.80 20.86 0.64
C PRO A 93 -20.01 21.77 0.40
N THR A 94 -21.00 21.35 -0.38
CA THR A 94 -22.20 22.16 -0.70
C THR A 94 -23.32 22.02 0.35
N ASP A 95 -23.70 20.79 0.68
CA ASP A 95 -24.91 20.54 1.50
C ASP A 95 -24.61 20.56 3.01
N GLY A 96 -23.34 20.56 3.39
CA GLY A 96 -22.89 20.58 4.79
C GLY A 96 -23.16 19.29 5.57
N LEU A 97 -23.77 18.28 4.96
CA LEU A 97 -24.03 16.95 5.54
C LEU A 97 -22.73 16.25 5.94
N THR A 98 -22.75 15.53 7.08
CA THR A 98 -21.58 14.81 7.59
C THR A 98 -21.82 13.31 7.57
N TYR A 99 -21.05 12.61 6.76
CA TYR A 99 -21.04 11.15 6.67
C TYR A 99 -20.10 10.57 7.73
N LYS A 100 -20.52 9.50 8.40
CA LYS A 100 -19.73 8.78 9.43
C LYS A 100 -19.58 7.29 9.13
N SER A 101 -20.40 6.74 8.24
CA SER A 101 -20.25 5.36 7.78
C SER A 101 -19.12 5.27 6.76
N PRO A 102 -18.21 4.28 6.85
CA PRO A 102 -17.17 4.07 5.85
C PRO A 102 -17.73 3.87 4.44
N GLU A 103 -18.91 3.26 4.31
CA GLU A 103 -19.58 3.02 3.03
C GLU A 103 -20.05 4.34 2.41
N ASP A 104 -20.75 5.17 3.19
CA ASP A 104 -21.21 6.50 2.76
C ASP A 104 -20.03 7.41 2.40
N ILE A 105 -18.97 7.39 3.20
CA ILE A 105 -17.73 8.15 2.95
C ILE A 105 -17.11 7.71 1.62
N GLY A 106 -17.03 6.39 1.36
CA GLY A 106 -16.47 5.83 0.15
C GLY A 106 -17.30 6.14 -1.10
N ASN A 107 -18.63 6.04 -0.99
CA ASN A 107 -19.55 6.37 -2.08
C ASN A 107 -19.48 7.85 -2.42
N HIS A 108 -19.58 8.72 -1.42
CA HIS A 108 -19.51 10.15 -1.65
C HIS A 108 -18.15 10.61 -2.23
N ALA A 109 -17.04 10.06 -1.73
CA ALA A 109 -15.73 10.35 -2.30
C ALA A 109 -15.63 9.92 -3.77
N ARG A 110 -16.19 8.75 -4.12
CA ARG A 110 -16.22 8.27 -5.50
C ARG A 110 -17.01 9.22 -6.39
N ASP A 111 -18.23 9.57 -5.98
CA ASP A 111 -19.13 10.42 -6.77
C ASP A 111 -18.50 11.80 -7.00
N PHE A 112 -17.94 12.40 -5.94
CA PHE A 112 -17.26 13.70 -6.00
C PHE A 112 -16.09 13.69 -6.99
N TYR A 113 -15.19 12.70 -6.89
CA TYR A 113 -14.04 12.65 -7.79
C TYR A 113 -14.42 12.23 -9.20
N GLN A 114 -15.48 11.43 -9.36
CA GLN A 114 -16.02 11.10 -10.67
C GLN A 114 -16.55 12.35 -11.35
N GLU A 115 -17.29 13.20 -10.65
CA GLU A 115 -17.75 14.49 -11.17
C GLU A 115 -16.58 15.42 -11.50
N LEU A 116 -15.62 15.58 -10.58
CA LEU A 116 -14.47 16.47 -10.75
C LEU A 116 -13.60 16.12 -11.97
N TYR A 117 -13.46 14.83 -12.25
CA TYR A 117 -12.69 14.33 -13.40
C TYR A 117 -13.56 14.00 -14.61
N SER A 118 -14.87 14.24 -14.55
CA SER A 118 -15.73 14.15 -15.72
C SER A 118 -15.43 15.34 -16.63
N PRO A 119 -15.36 15.14 -17.96
CA PRO A 119 -15.19 16.23 -18.89
C PRO A 119 -16.35 17.22 -18.74
N GLU A 120 -16.03 18.49 -18.49
CA GLU A 120 -17.03 19.55 -18.55
C GLU A 120 -17.29 19.91 -20.01
N ASP A 121 -18.56 20.13 -20.36
CA ASP A 121 -18.93 20.54 -21.71
C ASP A 121 -18.33 21.93 -22.00
N VAL A 122 -17.48 21.99 -23.02
CA VAL A 122 -16.92 23.25 -23.48
C VAL A 122 -17.97 23.97 -24.31
N ASP A 123 -18.33 25.18 -23.90
CA ASP A 123 -19.21 26.03 -24.70
C ASP A 123 -18.54 26.38 -26.03
N GLY A 124 -19.02 25.74 -27.09
CA GLY A 124 -18.54 25.94 -28.45
C GLY A 124 -18.79 27.36 -28.95
N THR A 125 -19.83 28.04 -28.46
CA THR A 125 -20.14 29.43 -28.85
C THR A 125 -19.17 30.41 -28.21
N ALA A 126 -18.89 30.28 -26.91
CA ALA A 126 -17.84 31.05 -26.23
C ALA A 126 -16.46 30.81 -26.86
N SER A 127 -16.15 29.56 -27.22
CA SER A 127 -14.89 29.21 -27.90
C SER A 127 -14.77 29.89 -29.26
N GLN A 128 -15.84 29.90 -30.05
CA GLN A 128 -15.87 30.58 -31.34
C GLN A 128 -15.77 32.11 -31.18
N LEU A 129 -16.47 32.70 -30.21
CA LEU A 129 -16.39 34.13 -29.89
C LEU A 129 -14.97 34.55 -29.52
N LEU A 130 -14.28 33.75 -28.70
CA LEU A 130 -12.87 33.95 -28.34
C LEU A 130 -11.97 33.88 -29.58
N LEU A 131 -12.17 32.88 -30.44
CA LEU A 131 -11.40 32.76 -31.68
C LEU A 131 -11.66 33.93 -32.63
N GLU A 132 -12.90 34.42 -32.70
CA GLU A 132 -13.27 35.58 -33.52
C GLU A 132 -12.66 36.89 -33.01
N THR A 133 -12.61 37.09 -31.68
CA THR A 133 -11.90 38.25 -31.10
C THR A 133 -10.39 38.23 -31.39
N LEU A 134 -9.83 37.05 -31.69
CA LEU A 134 -8.43 36.90 -32.08
C LEU A 134 -8.19 37.07 -33.58
N ARG A 135 -9.23 37.06 -34.45
CA ARG A 135 -9.08 37.10 -35.92
C ARG A 135 -8.43 38.38 -36.47
N GLY A 136 -8.26 39.42 -35.66
CA GLY A 136 -7.54 40.66 -36.03
C GLY A 136 -6.16 40.83 -35.36
N ARG A 137 -5.71 39.87 -34.54
CA ARG A 137 -4.42 39.97 -33.85
C ARG A 137 -3.28 39.46 -34.73
N PRO A 138 -2.07 40.01 -34.58
CA PRO A 138 -0.90 39.47 -35.27
C PRO A 138 -0.72 38.01 -34.89
N LYS A 139 -0.80 37.12 -35.89
CA LYS A 139 -0.43 35.71 -35.72
C LYS A 139 1.09 35.62 -35.76
N VAL A 140 1.64 34.68 -34.99
CA VAL A 140 3.05 34.32 -35.10
C VAL A 140 3.30 33.87 -36.54
N LYS A 141 4.31 34.47 -37.20
CA LYS A 141 4.70 34.06 -38.55
C LYS A 141 5.30 32.66 -38.48
N GLU A 142 5.13 31.84 -39.52
CA GLU A 142 5.70 30.49 -39.57
C GLU A 142 7.22 30.49 -39.29
N GLU A 143 7.94 31.47 -39.83
CA GLU A 143 9.39 31.65 -39.58
C GLU A 143 9.74 31.89 -38.11
N ASP A 144 8.87 32.55 -37.35
CA ASP A 144 9.10 32.81 -35.92
C ASP A 144 8.66 31.59 -35.08
N ASN A 145 7.68 30.83 -35.54
CA ASN A 145 7.25 29.59 -34.89
C ASN A 145 8.33 28.50 -34.98
N GLU A 146 9.04 28.41 -36.10
CA GLU A 146 10.19 27.51 -36.25
C GLU A 146 11.32 27.87 -35.29
N LYS A 147 11.59 29.17 -35.08
CA LYS A 147 12.59 29.63 -34.12
C LYS A 147 12.21 29.31 -32.66
N LEU A 148 10.93 29.31 -32.33
CA LEU A 148 10.44 28.95 -30.98
C LEU A 148 10.62 27.46 -30.66
N LEU A 149 10.71 26.61 -31.69
CA LEU A 149 10.91 25.16 -31.54
C LEU A 149 12.37 24.73 -31.71
N ASP A 150 13.24 25.64 -32.17
CA ASP A 150 14.67 25.37 -32.35
C ASP A 150 15.42 25.33 -31.00
N ARG A 151 16.58 24.69 -30.99
CA ARG A 151 17.43 24.62 -29.79
C ARG A 151 18.02 25.99 -29.48
N LEU A 152 17.95 26.36 -28.20
CA LEU A 152 18.55 27.59 -27.68
C LEU A 152 20.03 27.68 -28.04
N LYS A 153 20.44 28.82 -28.59
CA LYS A 153 21.84 29.07 -28.96
C LYS A 153 22.64 29.53 -27.74
N MET A 154 23.94 29.26 -27.74
CA MET A 154 24.83 29.64 -26.64
C MET A 154 24.80 31.15 -26.35
N GLU A 155 24.66 31.99 -27.38
CA GLU A 155 24.59 33.45 -27.26
C GLU A 155 23.32 33.91 -26.50
N GLU A 156 22.20 33.18 -26.67
CA GLU A 156 20.94 33.45 -25.97
C GLU A 156 20.97 33.01 -24.51
N LEU A 157 21.80 32.00 -24.18
CA LEU A 157 22.04 31.59 -22.79
C LEU A 157 22.81 32.66 -22.01
N PHE A 158 23.77 33.33 -22.65
CA PHE A 158 24.51 34.42 -22.00
C PHE A 158 23.61 35.63 -21.75
N THR A 159 22.75 35.99 -22.71
CA THR A 159 21.81 37.11 -22.51
C THR A 159 20.76 36.81 -21.44
N LEU A 160 20.29 35.57 -21.32
CA LEU A 160 19.40 35.14 -20.23
C LEU A 160 20.11 35.14 -18.86
N ALA A 161 21.38 34.76 -18.81
CA ALA A 161 22.17 34.79 -17.58
C ALA A 161 22.45 36.22 -17.10
N ASP A 162 22.66 37.15 -18.03
CA ASP A 162 22.85 38.58 -17.72
C ASP A 162 21.52 39.26 -17.30
N TYR A 163 20.38 38.71 -17.71
CA TYR A 163 19.03 39.16 -17.33
C TYR A 163 18.57 38.53 -16.00
N THR A 164 19.41 38.58 -14.96
CA THR A 164 19.02 38.22 -13.60
C THR A 164 18.74 39.51 -12.82
N PRO A 165 17.52 39.72 -12.24
CA PRO A 165 17.22 40.90 -11.42
C PRO A 165 17.98 40.91 -10.09
#